data_AF-A0A1G2NZE3-F1
#
_entry.id   AF-A0A1G2NZE3-F1
#
_cell.length_a   1.000
_cell.length_b   1.000
_cell.length_c   1.000
_cell.angle_alpha   90.00
_cell.angle_beta   90.00
_cell.angle_gamma   90.00
#
_symmetry.space_group_name_H-M   'P 1'
#
loop_
_entity.id
_entity.type
_entity.pdbx_description
1 polymer ?
#
loop_
_entity_poly.entity_id
_entity_poly.type
_entity_poly.pdbx_seq_one_letter_code
_entity_poly.pdbx_strand_id
1 'polypeptide(L)'
;MNAHCESFNGTIQEEFVDYNMNLLFDDTTKFNEKLSKYLEFYNTKRVHWAFNNKQTPLEVLINSDYYVSKLPAECKNGWPHAVLSH
;
A
#
# COMPACT_ATOMS: atom_id res chain seq x y z
N MET A 1 -1.81 4.60 -17.81
CA MET A 1 -1.37 3.61 -16.81
C MET A 1 -0.41 4.21 -15.77
N ASN A 2 0.52 5.11 -16.14
CA ASN A 2 1.46 5.72 -15.18
C ASN A 2 0.86 6.73 -14.21
N ALA A 3 -0.18 7.49 -14.58
CA ALA A 3 -0.74 8.53 -13.71
C ALA A 3 -1.19 8.03 -12.33
N HIS A 4 -1.64 6.77 -12.23
CA HIS A 4 -2.04 6.18 -10.94
C HIS A 4 -0.81 5.82 -10.08
N CYS A 5 0.24 5.27 -10.70
CA CYS A 5 1.52 5.02 -10.03
C CYS A 5 2.21 6.31 -9.61
N GLU A 6 2.15 7.35 -10.44
CA GLU A 6 2.68 8.68 -10.14
C GLU A 6 1.93 9.34 -8.98
N SER A 7 0.60 9.24 -8.95
CA SER A 7 -0.21 9.76 -7.84
C SER A 7 0.08 9.02 -6.53
N PHE A 8 0.24 7.70 -6.59
CA PHE A 8 0.60 6.88 -5.42
C PHE A 8 1.99 7.22 -4.89
N ASN A 9 2.99 7.30 -5.78
CA ASN A 9 4.35 7.67 -5.41
C ASN A 9 4.43 9.10 -4.87
N GLY A 10 3.71 10.05 -5.49
CA GLY A 10 3.60 11.43 -5.01
C GLY A 10 3.01 11.49 -3.60
N THR A 11 1.92 10.75 -3.35
CA THR A 11 1.31 10.67 -2.01
C THR A 11 2.28 10.13 -0.95
N ILE A 12 3.05 9.08 -1.26
CA ILE A 12 4.06 8.54 -0.33
C ILE A 12 5.19 9.56 -0.11
N GLN A 13 5.61 10.24 -1.18
CA GLN A 13 6.65 11.25 -1.09
C GLN A 13 6.22 12.41 -0.18
N GLU A 14 5.03 12.96 -0.41
CA GLU A 14 4.52 14.10 0.37
C GLU A 14 4.15 13.71 1.81
N GLU A 15 3.51 12.56 2.04
CA GLU A 15 3.01 12.21 3.37
C GLU A 15 4.02 11.47 4.25
N PHE A 16 5.02 10.80 3.67
CA PHE A 16 5.97 10.00 4.44
C PHE A 16 7.42 10.41 4.21
N VAL A 17 7.86 10.50 2.95
CA VAL A 17 9.29 10.72 2.64
C VAL A 17 9.72 12.11 3.08
N ASP A 18 8.97 13.15 2.72
CA ASP A 18 9.31 14.55 3.07
C ASP A 18 9.42 14.75 4.59
N TYR A 19 8.46 14.20 5.34
CA TYR A 19 8.46 14.23 6.81
C TYR A 19 9.59 13.40 7.45
N ASN A 20 10.05 12.34 6.80
CA ASN A 20 11.10 11.45 7.33
C ASN A 20 12.43 11.61 6.56
N MET A 21 12.63 12.72 5.83
CA MET A 21 13.84 13.01 5.06
C MET A 21 15.10 12.92 5.94
N ASN A 22 15.06 13.46 7.16
CA ASN A 22 16.18 13.37 8.09
C ASN A 22 16.55 11.90 8.41
N LEU A 23 15.54 11.04 8.58
CA LEU A 23 15.75 9.62 8.86
C LEU A 23 16.28 8.86 7.64
N LEU A 24 15.94 9.30 6.43
CA LEU A 24 16.44 8.70 5.19
C LEU A 24 17.97 8.80 5.08
N PHE A 25 18.53 9.96 5.47
CA PHE A 25 19.97 10.21 5.44
C PHE A 25 20.72 9.74 6.70
N ASP A 26 20.04 9.71 7.85
CA ASP A 26 20.64 9.34 9.15
C ASP A 26 20.62 7.83 9.40
N ASP A 27 19.48 7.17 9.17
CA ASP A 27 19.31 5.74 9.43
C ASP A 27 18.30 5.10 8.46
N THR A 28 18.83 4.62 7.33
CA THR A 28 18.02 4.01 6.28
C THR A 28 17.31 2.73 6.74
N THR A 29 17.85 2.00 7.72
CA THR A 29 17.21 0.79 8.25
C THR A 29 15.91 1.15 8.96
N LYS A 30 15.99 2.14 9.85
CA LYS A 30 14.83 2.65 10.60
C LYS A 30 13.83 3.35 9.69
N PHE A 31 14.30 4.01 8.63
CA PHE A 31 13.44 4.55 7.58
C PHE A 31 12.62 3.43 6.92
N ASN A 32 13.26 2.33 6.51
CA ASN A 32 12.58 1.20 5.88
C ASN A 32 11.57 0.52 6.81
N GLU A 33 11.90 0.35 8.10
CA GLU A 33 10.95 -0.20 9.08
C GLU A 33 9.70 0.68 9.23
N LYS A 34 9.88 2.00 9.29
CA LYS A 34 8.76 2.93 9.36
C LYS A 34 7.96 2.97 8.06
N LEU A 35 8.63 2.91 6.92
CA LEU A 35 7.97 2.88 5.62
C LEU A 35 7.13 1.61 5.47
N SER A 36 7.64 0.47 5.91
CA SER A 36 6.89 -0.80 5.92
C SER A 36 5.61 -0.69 6.75
N LYS A 37 5.68 -0.11 7.96
CA LYS A 37 4.50 0.13 8.80
C LYS A 37 3.51 1.11 8.16
N TYR A 38 4.02 2.17 7.52
CA TYR A 38 3.18 3.13 6.80
C TYR A 38 2.46 2.47 5.63
N LEU A 39 3.15 1.65 4.83
CA LEU A 39 2.57 0.92 3.71
C LEU A 39 1.54 -0.12 4.17
N GLU A 40 1.78 -0.81 5.29
CA GLU A 40 0.80 -1.71 5.88
C GLU A 40 -0.48 -0.93 6.24
N PHE A 41 -0.35 0.19 6.96
CA PHE A 41 -1.49 1.04 7.31
C PHE A 41 -2.23 1.57 6.07
N TYR A 42 -1.50 2.09 5.09
CA TYR A 42 -2.05 2.65 3.86
C TYR A 42 -2.88 1.60 3.10
N ASN A 43 -2.35 0.38 2.97
CA ASN A 43 -3.03 -0.66 2.19
C ASN A 43 -4.16 -1.36 2.94
N THR A 44 -4.09 -1.48 4.26
CA THR A 44 -5.02 -2.32 5.05
C THR A 44 -6.04 -1.54 5.87
N LYS A 45 -5.79 -0.27 6.18
CA LYS A 45 -6.62 0.50 7.13
C LYS A 45 -7.09 1.84 6.58
N ARG A 46 -6.31 2.46 5.69
CA ARG A 46 -6.68 3.76 5.13
C ARG A 46 -7.77 3.58 4.07
N VAL A 47 -8.94 4.17 4.32
CA VAL A 47 -9.98 4.30 3.30
C VAL A 47 -9.63 5.45 2.35
N HIS A 48 -9.83 5.24 1.05
CA HIS A 48 -9.50 6.25 0.04
C HIS A 48 -10.75 6.95 -0.47
N TRP A 49 -10.61 8.25 -0.73
CA TRP A 49 -11.69 9.02 -1.34
C TRP A 49 -12.07 8.51 -2.73
N ALA A 50 -11.10 7.99 -3.47
CA ALA A 50 -11.32 7.30 -4.74
C ALA A 50 -12.31 6.11 -4.62
N PHE A 51 -12.43 5.51 -3.44
CA PHE A 51 -13.37 4.43 -3.12
C PHE A 51 -14.49 4.91 -2.20
N ASN A 52 -14.85 6.19 -2.32
CA ASN A 52 -15.92 6.82 -1.55
C ASN A 52 -15.72 6.72 -0.01
N ASN A 53 -14.47 6.66 0.44
CA ASN A 53 -14.08 6.45 1.85
C ASN A 53 -14.67 5.18 2.49
N LYS A 54 -15.00 4.17 1.69
CA LYS A 54 -15.61 2.92 2.18
C LYS A 54 -14.67 1.73 2.17
N GLN A 55 -13.63 1.78 1.33
CA GLN A 55 -12.75 0.63 1.10
C GLN A 55 -11.29 1.07 1.11
N THR A 56 -10.46 0.15 1.55
CA THR A 56 -9.01 0.21 1.52
C THR A 56 -8.48 -0.30 0.18
N PRO A 57 -7.23 0.04 -0.21
CA PRO A 57 -6.65 -0.43 -1.47
C PRO A 57 -6.63 -1.95 -1.55
N LEU A 58 -6.32 -2.63 -0.44
CA LEU A 58 -6.27 -4.09 -0.40
C LEU A 58 -7.67 -4.71 -0.59
N GLU A 59 -8.71 -4.13 0.02
CA GLU A 59 -10.09 -4.61 -0.18
C GLU A 59 -10.52 -4.50 -1.64
N VAL A 60 -10.17 -3.40 -2.33
CA VAL A 60 -10.49 -3.23 -3.75
C VAL A 60 -9.77 -4.27 -4.61
N LEU A 61 -8.50 -4.56 -4.30
CA LEU A 61 -7.72 -5.57 -5.02
C LEU A 61 -8.31 -6.98 -4.84
N ILE A 62 -8.73 -7.34 -3.64
CA ILE A 62 -9.30 -8.66 -3.34
C ILE A 62 -10.69 -8.82 -3.97
N ASN A 63 -11.51 -7.78 -3.95
CA ASN A 63 -12.88 -7.82 -4.49
C ASN A 63 -12.96 -7.65 -6.00
N SER A 64 -11.84 -7.39 -6.68
CA SER A 64 -11.82 -7.18 -8.13
C SER A 64 -11.45 -8.45 -8.88
N ASP A 65 -12.41 -9.05 -9.59
CA ASP A 65 -12.20 -10.19 -10.49
C ASP A 65 -11.07 -9.96 -11.50
N TYR A 66 -10.90 -8.71 -11.96
CA TYR A 66 -9.82 -8.34 -12.87
C TYR A 66 -8.44 -8.54 -12.26
N TYR A 67 -8.22 -8.08 -11.02
CA TYR A 67 -6.93 -8.23 -10.35
C TYR A 67 -6.72 -9.66 -9.84
N VAL A 68 -7.76 -10.30 -9.32
CA VAL A 68 -7.71 -11.71 -8.85
C VAL A 68 -7.36 -12.67 -9.99
N SER A 69 -7.93 -12.48 -11.19
CA SER A 69 -7.63 -13.32 -12.35
C SER A 69 -6.25 -13.08 -12.96
N LYS A 70 -5.65 -11.89 -12.74
CA LYS A 70 -4.33 -11.50 -13.26
C LYS A 70 -3.20 -11.71 -12.24
N LEU A 71 -3.51 -11.96 -10.97
CA LEU A 71 -2.51 -12.27 -9.95
C LEU A 71 -1.82 -13.60 -10.28
N PRO A 72 -0.49 -13.62 -10.49
CA PRO A 72 0.23 -14.85 -10.74
C PRO A 72 0.09 -15.79 -9.53
N ALA A 73 0.09 -17.10 -9.77
CA ALA A 73 -0.11 -18.11 -8.73
C ALA A 73 0.83 -17.95 -7.53
N GLU A 74 2.03 -17.40 -7.75
CA GLU A 74 3.05 -17.13 -6.74
C GLU A 74 2.74 -15.90 -5.86
N CYS A 75 2.01 -14.90 -6.38
CA CYS A 75 1.55 -13.75 -5.59
C CYS A 75 0.33 -14.07 -4.72
N LYS A 76 -0.33 -15.23 -4.90
CA LYS A 76 -1.43 -15.70 -4.05
C LYS A 76 -0.97 -16.04 -2.62
N ASN A 77 0.33 -16.22 -2.43
CA ASN A 77 0.94 -16.55 -1.13
C ASN A 77 1.60 -15.35 -0.43
N GLY A 78 1.53 -14.15 -1.01
CA GLY A 78 2.42 -13.05 -0.65
C GLY A 78 2.11 -12.31 0.65
N TRP A 79 0.90 -12.42 1.20
CA TRP A 79 0.53 -11.78 2.46
C TRP A 79 -0.21 -12.79 3.35
N PRO A 80 0.44 -13.39 4.37
CA PRO A 80 -0.20 -14.39 5.23
C PRO A 80 -1.37 -13.84 6.06
N HIS A 81 -1.64 -12.53 6.00
CA HIS A 81 -2.73 -11.86 6.72
C HIS A 81 -3.88 -11.38 5.80
N ALA A 82 -3.79 -11.57 4.48
CA ALA A 82 -4.85 -11.18 3.55
C ALA A 82 -5.99 -12.21 3.47
N VAL A 83 -5.84 -13.37 4.11
CA VAL A 83 -6.92 -14.35 4.27
C VAL A 83 -7.79 -13.91 5.44
N LEU A 84 -8.71 -12.97 5.16
CA LEU A 84 -9.80 -12.68 6.08
C LEU A 84 -10.51 -13.99 6.40
N SER A 85 -10.51 -14.33 7.68
CA SER A 85 -11.14 -15.49 8.25
C SER A 85 -12.62 -15.49 7.88
N HIS A 86 -13.07 -16.63 7.35
CA HIS A 86 -14.45 -16.92 6.97
C HIS A 86 -15.39 -16.85 8.18
#